data_AF-A0A7Z3GRT5-F1
#
_entry.id   AF-A0A7Z3GRT5-F1
#
_cell.length_a   1.000
_cell.length_b   1.000
_cell.length_c   1.000
_cell.angle_alpha   90.00
_cell.angle_beta   90.00
_cell.angle_gamma   90.00
#
_symmetry.space_group_name_H-M   'P 1'
#
loop_
_entity.id
_entity.type
_entity.pdbx_description
1 polymer ?
#
loop_
_entity_poly.entity_id
_entity_poly.type
_entity_poly.pdbx_seq_one_letter_code
_entity_poly.pdbx_strand_id
1 'polypeptide(L)'
;MGEINTSRFEREALKALNMTELRKQVDNLVHSGQSGQLHGLGLTECGQFVGTNLHAFERALLEHRQAKSPTKRDRTMDSLLRAGRNLIHAVEERRRVVEEEEHDSMLFTVDDMVDKPTFFSQKLTVRVSYSWRAEREAKWMIGSIDFIYECDRVPSAEALAAGQKKGMARAKRERQVALQSEWNFLRRSALFSVRDYFKNGGNGAEIPKTYEVRKHPHGSVISHRSTDFWHWPSRAIES
;
A
#
# COMPACT_ATOMS: atom_id res chain seq x y z
N MET A 1 -10.69 1.46 -2.02
CA MET A 1 -9.41 1.44 -2.78
C MET A 1 -8.69 0.18 -2.36
N GLY A 2 -8.18 -0.58 -3.32
CA GLY A 2 -7.39 -1.78 -3.04
C GLY A 2 -6.14 -1.46 -2.24
N GLU A 3 -5.70 -2.38 -1.38
CA GLU A 3 -4.49 -2.20 -0.56
C GLU A 3 -3.23 -2.59 -1.34
N ILE A 4 -3.35 -3.54 -2.26
CA ILE A 4 -2.22 -4.10 -3.01
C ILE A 4 -2.43 -4.02 -4.53
N ASN A 5 -3.67 -3.92 -5.00
CA ASN A 5 -4.00 -3.86 -6.42
C ASN A 5 -4.26 -2.42 -6.86
N THR A 6 -3.73 -2.05 -8.03
CA THR A 6 -4.00 -0.74 -8.63
C THR A 6 -5.46 -0.67 -9.11
N SER A 7 -6.15 0.40 -8.71
CA SER A 7 -7.56 0.56 -9.08
C SER A 7 -7.75 0.61 -10.60
N ARG A 8 -8.89 0.14 -11.10
CA ARG A 8 -9.18 0.13 -12.55
C ARG A 8 -9.06 1.54 -13.15
N PHE A 9 -9.61 2.54 -12.46
CA PHE A 9 -9.55 3.95 -12.89
C PHE A 9 -8.11 4.45 -12.98
N GLU A 10 -7.29 4.18 -11.96
CA GLU A 10 -5.87 4.56 -11.96
C GLU A 10 -5.09 3.86 -13.09
N ARG A 11 -5.37 2.57 -13.36
CA ARG A 11 -4.76 1.84 -14.48
C ARG A 11 -5.10 2.46 -15.82
N GLU A 12 -6.37 2.79 -16.05
CA GLU A 12 -6.82 3.41 -17.30
C GLU A 12 -6.16 4.79 -17.51
N ALA A 13 -6.10 5.63 -16.46
CA ALA A 13 -5.42 6.92 -16.50
C ALA A 13 -3.92 6.78 -16.79
N LEU A 14 -3.24 5.86 -16.09
CA LEU A 14 -1.82 5.59 -16.29
C LEU A 14 -1.53 5.12 -17.71
N LYS A 15 -2.39 4.29 -18.32
CA LYS A 15 -2.23 3.80 -19.69
C LYS A 15 -2.49 4.88 -20.75
N ALA A 16 -3.48 5.75 -20.52
CA ALA A 16 -3.84 6.81 -21.46
C ALA A 16 -2.79 7.93 -21.57
N LEU A 17 -1.95 8.09 -20.54
CA LEU A 17 -0.95 9.14 -20.49
C LEU A 17 0.10 9.02 -21.63
N ASN A 18 0.56 10.15 -22.16
CA ASN A 18 1.68 10.14 -23.11
C ASN A 18 2.96 10.59 -22.39
N MET A 19 3.88 9.65 -22.16
CA MET A 19 5.13 9.94 -21.42
C MET A 19 6.06 10.91 -22.15
N THR A 20 6.08 10.87 -23.49
CA THR A 20 6.87 11.81 -24.29
C THR A 20 6.33 13.22 -24.14
N GLU A 21 5.00 13.37 -24.16
CA GLU A 21 4.36 14.66 -23.95
C GLU A 21 4.53 15.17 -22.52
N LEU A 22 4.42 14.29 -21.51
CA LEU A 22 4.70 14.64 -20.12
C LEU A 22 6.12 15.20 -19.95
N ARG A 23 7.13 14.46 -20.43
CA ARG A 23 8.54 14.87 -20.36
C ARG A 23 8.75 16.23 -21.01
N LYS A 24 8.21 16.40 -22.23
CA LYS A 24 8.27 17.67 -22.97
C LYS A 24 7.61 18.83 -22.22
N GLN A 25 6.45 18.63 -21.62
CA GLN A 25 5.77 19.68 -20.86
C GLN A 25 6.51 20.04 -19.57
N VAL A 26 7.04 19.05 -18.84
CA VAL A 26 7.87 19.29 -17.66
C VAL A 26 9.11 20.09 -18.05
N ASP A 27 9.83 19.68 -19.10
CA ASP A 27 11.02 20.39 -19.58
C ASP A 27 10.67 21.83 -20.00
N ASN A 28 9.58 22.04 -20.73
CA ASN A 28 9.13 23.37 -21.12
C ASN A 28 8.82 24.26 -19.91
N LEU A 29 8.21 23.73 -18.86
CA LEU A 29 7.91 24.48 -17.63
C LEU A 29 9.17 24.84 -16.84
N VAL A 30 10.13 23.92 -16.78
CA VAL A 30 11.45 24.16 -16.19
C VAL A 30 12.19 25.27 -16.94
N HIS A 31 12.22 25.22 -18.28
CA HIS A 31 12.95 26.19 -19.11
C HIS A 31 12.28 27.56 -19.16
N SER A 32 10.97 27.62 -19.33
CA SER A 32 10.24 28.88 -19.48
C SER A 32 10.08 29.62 -18.15
N GLY A 33 10.09 28.90 -17.02
CA GLY A 33 9.73 29.46 -15.72
C GLY A 33 8.32 30.07 -15.68
N GLN A 34 7.47 29.79 -16.69
CA GLN A 34 6.12 30.33 -16.78
C GLN A 34 5.09 29.36 -16.21
N SER A 35 3.90 29.88 -15.92
CA SER A 35 2.73 29.06 -15.56
C SER A 35 2.24 28.34 -16.81
N GLY A 36 2.40 27.03 -16.80
CA GLY A 36 1.51 26.12 -17.52
C GLY A 36 1.06 25.05 -16.54
N GLN A 37 -0.15 24.55 -16.71
CA GLN A 37 -0.71 23.52 -15.86
C GLN A 37 -0.57 22.17 -16.56
N LEU A 38 0.01 21.21 -15.85
CA LEU A 38 -0.01 19.80 -16.28
C LEU A 38 -1.41 19.17 -16.11
N HIS A 39 -2.42 19.94 -15.69
CA HIS A 39 -3.78 19.46 -15.44
C HIS A 39 -4.43 18.82 -16.68
N GLY A 40 -4.03 19.20 -17.89
CA GLY A 40 -4.51 18.59 -19.13
C GLY A 40 -4.07 17.13 -19.35
N LEU A 41 -3.13 16.63 -18.55
CA LEU A 41 -2.59 15.26 -18.67
C LEU A 41 -3.25 14.26 -17.70
N GLY A 42 -4.22 14.65 -16.88
CA GLY A 42 -4.92 13.73 -15.97
C GLY A 42 -4.02 13.12 -14.87
N LEU A 43 -2.89 13.75 -14.53
CA LEU A 43 -1.91 13.21 -13.57
C LEU A 43 -2.48 12.99 -12.16
N THR A 44 -3.53 13.71 -11.78
CA THR A 44 -4.24 13.52 -10.50
C THR A 44 -5.01 12.21 -10.44
N GLU A 45 -5.38 11.66 -11.59
CA GLU A 45 -6.10 10.38 -11.73
C GLU A 45 -5.15 9.18 -11.67
N CYS A 46 -3.85 9.41 -11.84
CA CYS A 46 -2.79 8.40 -11.78
C CYS A 46 -2.39 7.99 -10.34
N GLY A 47 -3.25 8.27 -9.36
CA GLY A 47 -3.07 7.87 -7.96
C GLY A 47 -2.36 8.89 -7.07
N GLN A 48 -2.46 8.67 -5.76
CA GLN A 48 -1.99 9.62 -4.73
C GLN A 48 -0.48 9.88 -4.79
N PHE A 49 0.31 8.88 -5.16
CA PHE A 49 1.76 9.03 -5.27
C PHE A 49 2.16 9.99 -6.39
N VAL A 50 1.52 9.87 -7.57
CA VAL A 50 1.72 10.82 -8.68
C VAL A 50 1.19 12.20 -8.31
N GLY A 51 -0.01 12.28 -7.74
CA GLY A 51 -0.60 13.55 -7.29
C GLY A 51 0.27 14.29 -6.27
N THR A 52 0.91 13.58 -5.33
CA THR A 52 1.84 14.17 -4.36
C THR A 52 3.07 14.78 -5.05
N ASN A 53 3.65 14.08 -6.03
CA ASN A 53 4.80 14.57 -6.79
C ASN A 53 4.42 15.72 -7.73
N LEU A 54 3.21 15.71 -8.29
CA LEU A 54 2.67 16.83 -9.07
C LEU A 54 2.59 18.09 -8.23
N HIS A 55 1.98 18.01 -7.04
CA HIS A 55 1.92 19.15 -6.13
C HIS A 55 3.31 19.63 -5.69
N ALA A 56 4.25 18.71 -5.45
CA ALA A 56 5.63 19.09 -5.12
C ALA A 56 6.29 19.88 -6.27
N PHE A 57 6.07 19.45 -7.52
CA PHE A 57 6.55 20.14 -8.71
C PHE A 57 5.91 21.53 -8.87
N GLU A 58 4.58 21.63 -8.74
CA GLU A 58 3.85 22.90 -8.83
C GLU A 58 4.33 23.92 -7.80
N ARG A 59 4.61 23.48 -6.56
CA ARG A 59 5.20 24.34 -5.52
C ARG A 59 6.61 24.78 -5.87
N ALA A 60 7.47 23.86 -6.33
CA ALA A 60 8.85 24.20 -6.70
C ALA A 60 8.89 25.21 -7.86
N LEU A 61 7.96 25.09 -8.82
CA LEU A 61 7.81 26.03 -9.92
C LEU A 61 7.40 27.42 -9.40
N LEU A 62 6.44 27.48 -8.48
CA LEU A 62 6.00 28.74 -7.86
C LEU A 62 7.14 29.42 -7.08
N GLU A 63 7.91 28.65 -6.29
CA GLU A 63 9.04 29.16 -5.53
C GLU A 63 10.15 29.71 -6.44
N HIS A 64 10.46 29.01 -7.53
CA HIS A 64 11.45 29.48 -8.52
C HIS A 64 11.02 30.79 -9.18
N ARG A 65 9.74 30.93 -9.50
CA ARG A 65 9.18 32.18 -10.07
C ARG A 65 9.30 33.36 -9.12
N GLN A 66 9.12 33.12 -7.83
CA GLN A 66 9.19 34.16 -6.80
C GLN A 66 10.64 34.48 -6.38
N ALA A 67 11.64 33.72 -6.85
CA ALA A 67 13.04 33.94 -6.53
C ALA A 67 13.62 35.16 -7.28
N LYS A 68 14.01 36.18 -6.52
CA LYS A 68 14.55 37.45 -7.03
C LYS A 68 16.07 37.55 -6.95
N SER A 69 16.71 36.96 -5.94
CA SER A 69 18.17 37.01 -5.80
C SER A 69 18.84 35.87 -6.57
N PRO A 70 20.05 36.07 -7.13
CA PRO A 70 20.77 35.05 -7.90
C PRO A 70 20.91 33.73 -7.14
N THR A 71 21.41 33.77 -5.90
CA THR A 71 21.57 32.58 -5.04
C THR A 71 20.25 31.86 -4.79
N LYS A 72 19.14 32.59 -4.63
CA LYS A 72 17.81 31.98 -4.44
C LYS A 72 17.30 31.38 -5.75
N ARG A 73 17.58 32.01 -6.90
CA ARG A 73 17.19 31.49 -8.22
C ARG A 73 17.90 30.18 -8.54
N ASP A 74 19.20 30.08 -8.27
CA ASP A 74 19.97 28.86 -8.48
C ASP A 74 19.43 27.72 -7.61
N ARG A 75 19.28 27.95 -6.31
CA ARG A 75 18.73 26.96 -5.37
C ARG A 75 17.32 26.48 -5.76
N THR A 76 16.45 27.42 -6.16
CA THR A 76 15.08 27.06 -6.54
C THR A 76 15.01 26.37 -7.90
N MET A 77 15.96 26.64 -8.82
CA MET A 77 16.11 25.91 -10.07
C MET A 77 16.50 24.45 -9.81
N ASP A 78 17.47 24.20 -8.92
CA ASP A 78 17.85 22.83 -8.53
C ASP A 78 16.68 22.05 -7.94
N SER A 79 15.91 22.69 -7.04
CA SER A 79 14.70 22.10 -6.47
C SER A 79 13.64 21.80 -7.54
N LEU A 80 13.45 22.70 -8.51
CA LEU A 80 12.50 22.52 -9.61
C LEU A 80 12.90 21.36 -10.52
N LEU A 81 14.17 21.28 -10.92
CA LEU A 81 14.72 20.17 -11.72
C LEU A 81 14.52 18.84 -11.01
N ARG A 82 14.80 18.78 -9.70
CA ARG A 82 14.58 17.57 -8.90
C ARG A 82 13.11 17.19 -8.84
N ALA A 83 12.22 18.16 -8.60
CA ALA A 83 10.79 17.89 -8.54
C ALA A 83 10.24 17.39 -9.89
N GLY A 84 10.71 17.94 -11.01
CA GLY A 84 10.34 17.47 -12.36
C GLY A 84 10.77 16.03 -12.62
N ARG A 85 12.01 15.68 -12.27
CA ARG A 85 12.52 14.29 -12.35
C ARG A 85 11.72 13.34 -11.47
N ASN A 86 11.39 13.76 -10.24
CA ASN A 86 10.59 12.95 -9.33
C ASN A 86 9.18 12.70 -9.86
N LEU A 87 8.53 13.70 -10.48
CA LEU A 87 7.22 13.54 -11.09
C LEU A 87 7.26 12.53 -12.25
N ILE A 88 8.22 12.66 -13.16
CA ILE A 88 8.40 11.72 -14.28
C ILE A 88 8.62 10.30 -13.74
N HIS A 89 9.56 10.14 -12.80
CA HIS A 89 9.85 8.86 -12.16
C HIS A 89 8.62 8.27 -11.46
N ALA A 90 7.83 9.08 -10.76
CA ALA A 90 6.63 8.61 -10.06
C ALA A 90 5.61 7.99 -11.02
N VAL A 91 5.45 8.58 -12.21
CA VAL A 91 4.57 8.04 -13.25
C VAL A 91 5.13 6.75 -13.84
N GLU A 92 6.43 6.71 -14.15
CA GLU A 92 7.09 5.52 -14.70
C GLU A 92 7.04 4.33 -13.75
N GLU A 93 7.31 4.56 -12.47
CA GLU A 93 7.22 3.55 -11.43
C GLU A 93 5.80 2.97 -11.33
N ARG A 94 4.77 3.82 -11.34
CA ARG A 94 3.38 3.35 -11.29
C ARG A 94 2.98 2.58 -12.54
N ARG A 95 3.43 2.99 -13.73
CA ARG A 95 3.21 2.22 -14.96
C ARG A 95 3.83 0.84 -14.90
N ARG A 96 5.09 0.76 -14.45
CA ARG A 96 5.79 -0.51 -14.27
C ARG A 96 5.02 -1.42 -13.31
N VAL A 97 4.55 -0.90 -12.18
CA VAL A 97 3.73 -1.68 -11.24
C VAL A 97 2.45 -2.20 -11.90
N VAL A 98 1.78 -1.38 -12.72
CA VAL A 98 0.58 -1.82 -13.46
C VAL A 98 0.91 -2.93 -14.46
N GLU A 99 2.03 -2.83 -15.17
CA GLU A 99 2.48 -3.87 -16.11
C GLU A 99 2.80 -5.19 -15.39
N GLU A 100 3.47 -5.10 -14.24
CA GLU A 100 3.75 -6.26 -13.38
C GLU A 100 2.45 -6.88 -12.86
N GLU A 101 1.51 -6.08 -12.33
CA GLU A 101 0.19 -6.54 -11.87
C GLU A 101 -0.61 -7.21 -13.01
N GLU A 102 -0.52 -6.68 -14.24
CA GLU A 102 -1.18 -7.29 -15.40
C GLU A 102 -0.57 -8.63 -15.77
N HIS A 103 0.75 -8.75 -15.70
CA HIS A 103 1.44 -10.02 -15.90
C HIS A 103 1.04 -11.03 -14.81
N ASP A 104 1.10 -10.63 -13.55
CA ASP A 104 0.72 -11.45 -12.38
C ASP A 104 -0.74 -11.93 -12.50
N SER A 105 -1.65 -11.03 -12.89
CA SER A 105 -3.08 -11.32 -13.06
C SER A 105 -3.39 -12.41 -14.09
N MET A 106 -2.42 -12.75 -14.93
CA MET A 106 -2.54 -13.89 -15.85
C MET A 106 -2.45 -15.23 -15.14
N LEU A 107 -1.91 -15.32 -13.92
CA LEU A 107 -1.71 -16.57 -13.18
C LEU A 107 -2.35 -16.55 -11.80
N PHE A 108 -2.41 -15.40 -11.14
CA PHE A 108 -3.02 -15.28 -9.82
C PHE A 108 -3.63 -13.90 -9.58
N THR A 109 -4.64 -13.86 -8.70
CA THR A 109 -5.22 -12.62 -8.18
C THR A 109 -5.44 -12.79 -6.69
N VAL A 110 -5.02 -11.80 -5.90
CA VAL A 110 -5.32 -11.73 -4.47
C VAL A 110 -6.43 -10.70 -4.28
N ASP A 111 -7.50 -11.11 -3.62
CA ASP A 111 -8.60 -10.21 -3.27
C ASP A 111 -8.17 -9.31 -2.10
N ASP A 112 -8.03 -8.02 -2.39
CA ASP A 112 -7.62 -7.02 -1.42
C ASP A 112 -8.78 -6.27 -0.78
N MET A 113 -10.00 -6.66 -1.13
CA MET A 113 -11.24 -6.22 -0.49
C MET A 113 -11.54 -7.09 0.75
N VAL A 114 -10.71 -6.95 1.77
CA VAL A 114 -10.97 -7.58 3.07
C VAL A 114 -11.94 -6.74 3.88
N ASP A 115 -13.12 -7.30 4.16
CA ASP A 115 -14.15 -6.65 4.96
C ASP A 115 -13.69 -6.39 6.39
N LYS A 116 -13.92 -5.16 6.84
CA LYS A 116 -13.62 -4.74 8.20
C LYS A 116 -14.70 -5.28 9.17
N PRO A 117 -14.31 -5.94 10.27
CA PRO A 117 -15.23 -6.30 11.34
C PRO A 117 -15.95 -5.08 11.93
N THR A 118 -17.20 -5.28 12.36
CA THR A 118 -17.98 -4.24 13.06
C THR A 118 -17.44 -3.95 14.46
N PHE A 119 -16.78 -4.93 15.08
CA PHE A 119 -16.14 -4.82 16.39
C PHE A 119 -14.86 -5.67 16.43
N PHE A 120 -13.86 -5.20 17.18
CA PHE A 120 -12.59 -5.89 17.35
C PHE A 120 -12.47 -6.54 18.73
N SER A 121 -12.10 -7.82 18.73
CA SER A 121 -11.72 -8.56 19.93
C SER A 121 -10.19 -8.58 20.11
N GLN A 122 -9.70 -9.13 21.21
CA GLN A 122 -8.26 -9.36 21.42
C GLN A 122 -7.68 -10.29 20.34
N LYS A 123 -8.48 -11.29 19.93
CA LYS A 123 -8.21 -12.16 18.79
C LYS A 123 -8.63 -11.47 17.50
N LEU A 124 -7.66 -11.06 16.71
CA LEU A 124 -7.84 -10.45 15.40
C LEU A 124 -7.76 -11.52 14.32
N THR A 125 -8.67 -11.45 13.36
CA THR A 125 -8.72 -12.37 12.21
C THR A 125 -8.80 -11.59 10.92
N VAL A 126 -8.02 -12.01 9.92
CA VAL A 126 -8.04 -11.49 8.56
C VAL A 126 -8.14 -12.68 7.61
N ARG A 127 -9.22 -12.74 6.83
CA ARG A 127 -9.34 -13.69 5.73
C ARG A 127 -8.85 -13.04 4.44
N VAL A 128 -7.92 -13.71 3.76
CA VAL A 128 -7.47 -13.32 2.43
C VAL A 128 -7.92 -14.38 1.44
N SER A 129 -8.74 -13.97 0.48
CA SER A 129 -9.18 -14.81 -0.63
C SER A 129 -8.25 -14.60 -1.83
N TYR A 130 -8.05 -15.65 -2.61
CA TYR A 130 -7.21 -15.59 -3.80
C TYR A 130 -7.70 -16.58 -4.86
N SER A 131 -7.34 -16.31 -6.10
CA SER A 131 -7.53 -17.21 -7.24
C SER A 131 -6.19 -17.45 -7.92
N TRP A 132 -5.94 -18.66 -8.39
CA TRP A 132 -4.70 -19.00 -9.10
C TRP A 132 -4.90 -20.09 -10.14
N ARG A 133 -3.94 -20.24 -11.04
CA ARG A 133 -3.84 -21.32 -12.02
C ARG A 133 -2.38 -21.57 -12.38
N ALA A 134 -2.06 -22.79 -12.82
CA ALA A 134 -0.68 -23.18 -13.15
C ALA A 134 -0.14 -22.48 -14.41
N GLU A 135 -1.02 -22.26 -15.40
CA GLU A 135 -0.70 -21.65 -16.69
C GLU A 135 -1.91 -20.88 -17.24
N ARG A 136 -1.75 -20.15 -18.36
CA ARG A 136 -2.76 -19.21 -18.88
C ARG A 136 -4.03 -19.90 -19.38
N GLU A 137 -3.93 -21.14 -19.80
CA GLU A 137 -5.01 -21.94 -20.36
C GLU A 137 -5.67 -22.83 -19.29
N ALA A 138 -5.01 -23.00 -18.14
CA ALA A 138 -5.52 -23.80 -17.05
C ALA A 138 -6.74 -23.16 -16.38
N LYS A 139 -7.57 -24.03 -15.79
CA LYS A 139 -8.74 -23.62 -15.02
C LYS A 139 -8.32 -22.86 -13.76
N TRP A 140 -9.01 -21.76 -13.49
CA TRP A 140 -8.88 -21.02 -12.24
C TRP A 140 -9.33 -21.87 -11.04
N MET A 141 -8.50 -21.89 -10.02
CA MET A 141 -8.77 -22.41 -8.68
C MET A 141 -8.94 -21.23 -7.72
N ILE A 142 -9.69 -21.44 -6.64
CA ILE A 142 -10.02 -20.43 -5.65
C ILE A 142 -9.69 -20.98 -4.27
N GLY A 143 -9.14 -20.13 -3.40
CA GLY A 143 -8.73 -20.49 -2.07
C GLY A 143 -8.78 -19.30 -1.13
N SER A 144 -8.54 -19.58 0.14
CA SER A 144 -8.49 -18.55 1.18
C SER A 144 -7.62 -18.99 2.33
N ILE A 145 -7.02 -18.03 3.02
CA ILE A 145 -6.26 -18.22 4.25
C ILE A 145 -6.79 -17.30 5.35
N ASP A 146 -6.98 -17.85 6.54
CA ASP A 146 -7.33 -17.10 7.75
C ASP A 146 -6.06 -16.84 8.58
N PHE A 147 -5.65 -15.57 8.66
CA PHE A 147 -4.61 -15.11 9.55
C PHE A 147 -5.20 -14.80 10.92
N ILE A 148 -4.69 -15.45 11.96
CA ILE A 148 -5.15 -15.30 13.34
C ILE A 148 -4.04 -14.69 14.19
N TYR A 149 -4.33 -13.57 14.87
CA TYR A 149 -3.38 -12.88 15.73
C TYR A 149 -4.02 -12.52 17.07
N GLU A 150 -3.44 -13.02 18.16
CA GLU A 150 -3.82 -12.63 19.53
C GLU A 150 -3.08 -11.34 19.92
N CYS A 151 -3.78 -10.21 20.00
CA CYS A 151 -3.16 -8.91 20.24
C CYS A 151 -2.99 -8.61 21.73
N ASP A 152 -1.82 -8.88 22.31
CA ASP A 152 -1.58 -8.66 23.75
C ASP A 152 -1.25 -7.19 24.09
N ARG A 153 -0.98 -6.36 23.09
CA ARG A 153 -0.50 -4.98 23.29
C ARG A 153 -1.59 -4.02 23.73
N VAL A 154 -2.84 -4.30 23.37
CA VAL A 154 -3.95 -3.41 23.68
C VAL A 154 -4.55 -3.82 25.03
N PRO A 155 -4.44 -2.98 26.07
CA PRO A 155 -4.97 -3.32 27.38
C PRO A 155 -6.50 -3.43 27.35
N SER A 156 -7.06 -4.10 28.36
CA SER A 156 -8.50 -4.15 28.53
C SER A 156 -9.08 -2.74 28.78
N ALA A 157 -10.39 -2.57 28.52
CA ALA A 157 -11.01 -1.26 28.73
C ALA A 157 -11.01 -0.87 30.21
N GLU A 158 -11.12 -1.88 31.08
CA GLU A 158 -11.05 -1.78 32.53
C GLU A 158 -9.67 -1.29 32.98
N ALA A 159 -8.59 -1.86 32.42
CA ALA A 159 -7.22 -1.45 32.73
C ALA A 159 -6.94 -0.02 32.27
N LEU A 160 -7.41 0.38 31.08
CA LEU A 160 -7.29 1.75 30.57
C LEU A 160 -8.08 2.76 31.43
N ALA A 161 -9.29 2.40 31.85
CA ALA A 161 -10.12 3.26 32.69
C ALA A 161 -9.48 3.51 34.07
N ALA A 162 -8.97 2.45 34.69
CA ALA A 162 -8.30 2.50 35.98
C ALA A 162 -7.01 3.33 35.94
N GLY A 163 -6.16 3.14 34.92
CA GLY A 163 -4.86 3.80 34.83
C GLY A 163 -4.92 5.30 34.52
N GLN A 164 -5.99 5.80 33.88
CA GLN A 164 -6.03 7.18 33.37
C GLN A 164 -7.18 8.02 33.92
N LYS A 165 -7.93 7.54 34.94
CA LYS A 165 -9.17 8.17 35.43
C LYS A 165 -10.14 8.52 34.28
N LYS A 166 -10.16 7.69 33.24
CA LYS A 166 -11.02 7.88 32.07
C LYS A 166 -12.37 7.22 32.33
N GLY A 167 -13.45 7.83 31.84
CA GLY A 167 -14.76 7.18 31.82
C GLY A 167 -14.74 5.90 30.97
N MET A 168 -15.44 4.86 31.41
CA MET A 168 -15.49 3.55 30.74
C MET A 168 -15.84 3.63 29.24
N ALA A 169 -16.75 4.54 28.87
CA ALA A 169 -17.12 4.74 27.47
C ALA A 169 -15.94 5.23 26.62
N ARG A 170 -15.10 6.13 27.16
CA ARG A 170 -13.90 6.63 26.48
C ARG A 170 -12.84 5.53 26.38
N ALA A 171 -12.61 4.78 27.45
CA ALA A 171 -11.67 3.66 27.46
C ALA A 171 -12.04 2.57 26.43
N LYS A 172 -13.33 2.22 26.32
CA LYS A 172 -13.82 1.28 25.29
C LYS A 172 -13.57 1.79 23.86
N ARG A 173 -13.81 3.08 23.59
CA ARG A 173 -13.57 3.70 22.27
C ARG A 173 -12.08 3.69 21.92
N GLU A 174 -11.23 4.11 22.86
CA GLU A 174 -9.78 4.11 22.65
C GLU A 174 -9.23 2.70 22.41
N ARG A 175 -9.74 1.69 23.13
CA ARG A 175 -9.42 0.28 22.88
C ARG A 175 -9.80 -0.16 21.46
N GLN A 176 -10.99 0.20 20.99
CA GLN A 176 -11.42 -0.15 19.63
C GLN A 176 -10.58 0.52 18.54
N VAL A 177 -10.18 1.78 18.73
CA VAL A 177 -9.27 2.48 17.81
C VAL A 177 -7.91 1.78 17.76
N ALA A 178 -7.36 1.39 18.92
CA ALA A 178 -6.09 0.69 18.99
C ALA A 178 -6.14 -0.69 18.31
N LEU A 179 -7.18 -1.50 18.61
CA LEU A 179 -7.36 -2.80 17.97
C LEU A 179 -7.60 -2.68 16.46
N GLN A 180 -8.32 -1.66 16.01
CA GLN A 180 -8.50 -1.38 14.58
C GLN A 180 -7.16 -1.09 13.90
N SER A 181 -6.27 -0.33 14.53
CA SER A 181 -4.94 -0.03 13.99
C SER A 181 -4.12 -1.31 13.81
N GLU A 182 -4.12 -2.19 14.81
CA GLU A 182 -3.43 -3.49 14.76
C GLU A 182 -4.05 -4.41 13.69
N TRP A 183 -5.38 -4.42 13.57
CA TRP A 183 -6.06 -5.19 12.52
C TRP A 183 -5.73 -4.66 11.11
N ASN A 184 -5.65 -3.35 10.91
CA ASN A 184 -5.26 -2.76 9.63
C ASN A 184 -3.83 -3.16 9.23
N PHE A 185 -2.91 -3.18 10.20
CA PHE A 185 -1.55 -3.64 9.95
C PHE A 185 -1.54 -5.13 9.59
N LEU A 186 -2.26 -5.97 10.35
CA LEU A 186 -2.39 -7.39 10.07
C LEU A 186 -2.97 -7.62 8.67
N ARG A 187 -4.05 -6.91 8.30
CA ARG A 187 -4.69 -6.98 6.99
C ARG A 187 -3.69 -6.70 5.88
N ARG A 188 -2.96 -5.59 5.99
CA ARG A 188 -1.93 -5.21 5.01
C ARG A 188 -0.88 -6.32 4.92
N SER A 189 -0.28 -6.71 6.05
CA SER A 189 0.77 -7.73 6.09
C SER A 189 0.34 -9.07 5.47
N ALA A 190 -0.86 -9.53 5.79
CA ALA A 190 -1.46 -10.75 5.23
C ALA A 190 -1.61 -10.69 3.71
N LEU A 191 -2.16 -9.58 3.17
CA LEU A 191 -2.32 -9.37 1.73
C LEU A 191 -0.98 -9.40 0.99
N PHE A 192 0.03 -8.69 1.52
CA PHE A 192 1.38 -8.68 0.96
C PHE A 192 2.01 -10.08 1.00
N SER A 193 1.87 -10.82 2.10
CA SER A 193 2.47 -12.15 2.22
C SER A 193 1.89 -13.17 1.22
N VAL A 194 0.56 -13.17 1.01
CA VAL A 194 -0.08 -14.05 0.01
C VAL A 194 0.33 -13.66 -1.41
N ARG A 195 0.35 -12.36 -1.73
CA ARG A 195 0.80 -11.87 -3.04
C ARG A 195 2.25 -12.27 -3.31
N ASP A 196 3.13 -12.05 -2.33
CA ASP A 196 4.55 -12.32 -2.48
C ASP A 196 4.82 -13.82 -2.57
N TYR A 197 4.03 -14.68 -1.89
CA TYR A 197 4.09 -16.13 -2.09
C TYR A 197 3.86 -16.52 -3.56
N PHE A 198 2.80 -15.99 -4.19
CA PHE A 198 2.54 -16.24 -5.61
C PHE A 198 3.60 -15.64 -6.54
N LYS A 199 4.07 -14.43 -6.26
CA LYS A 199 5.18 -13.80 -7.02
C LYS A 199 6.46 -14.63 -7.00
N ASN A 200 6.68 -15.39 -5.93
CA ASN A 200 7.82 -16.31 -5.82
C ASN A 200 7.55 -17.72 -6.39
N GLY A 201 6.48 -17.90 -7.17
CA GLY A 201 6.14 -19.17 -7.83
C GLY A 201 5.39 -20.15 -6.93
N GLY A 202 4.88 -19.70 -5.78
CA GLY A 202 4.11 -20.52 -4.86
C GLY A 202 2.82 -21.08 -5.48
N ASN A 203 2.45 -22.29 -5.08
CA ASN A 203 1.22 -22.95 -5.51
C ASN A 203 0.10 -22.69 -4.50
N GLY A 204 -1.00 -22.08 -4.94
CA GLY A 204 -2.13 -21.77 -4.05
C GLY A 204 -2.74 -22.99 -3.33
N ALA A 205 -2.53 -24.21 -3.85
CA ALA A 205 -2.97 -25.44 -3.20
C ALA A 205 -2.19 -25.76 -1.90
N GLU A 206 -0.98 -25.22 -1.75
CA GLU A 206 -0.11 -25.44 -0.58
C GLU A 206 -0.32 -24.39 0.51
N ILE A 207 -1.08 -23.32 0.23
CA ILE A 207 -1.40 -22.30 1.22
C ILE A 207 -2.31 -22.92 2.29
N PRO A 208 -1.93 -22.84 3.58
CA PRO A 208 -2.76 -23.40 4.65
C PRO A 208 -4.08 -22.65 4.78
N LYS A 209 -5.14 -23.35 5.21
CA LYS A 209 -6.44 -22.72 5.48
C LYS A 209 -6.38 -21.70 6.62
N THR A 210 -5.48 -21.91 7.58
CA THR A 210 -5.34 -21.09 8.77
C THR A 210 -3.88 -20.96 9.13
N TYR A 211 -3.47 -19.75 9.52
CA TYR A 211 -2.13 -19.46 9.98
C TYR A 211 -2.16 -18.58 11.23
N GLU A 212 -1.56 -19.09 12.31
CA GLU A 212 -1.36 -18.33 13.53
C GLU A 212 -0.13 -17.43 13.41
N VAL A 213 -0.38 -16.12 13.49
CA VAL A 213 0.63 -15.09 13.30
C VAL A 213 1.65 -15.13 14.43
N ARG A 214 2.92 -15.24 14.07
CA ARG A 214 4.00 -15.35 15.03
C ARG A 214 4.34 -13.99 15.65
N LYS A 215 4.36 -13.97 16.97
CA LYS A 215 4.91 -12.86 17.76
C LYS A 215 6.43 -12.96 17.76
N HIS A 216 7.12 -11.83 17.69
CA HIS A 216 8.59 -11.83 17.79
C HIS A 216 9.00 -12.18 19.24
N PRO A 217 10.00 -13.05 19.47
CA PRO A 217 10.38 -13.46 20.83
C PRO A 217 10.78 -12.31 21.76
N HIS A 218 11.31 -11.23 21.19
CA HIS A 218 11.76 -10.03 21.90
C HIS A 218 10.88 -8.79 21.64
N GLY A 219 9.71 -8.96 21.01
CA GLY A 219 8.85 -7.84 20.66
C GLY A 219 7.40 -8.27 20.50
N SER A 220 6.50 -7.55 21.17
CA SER A 220 5.06 -7.71 21.03
C SER A 220 4.51 -7.21 19.68
N VAL A 221 5.38 -6.78 18.76
CA VAL A 221 5.04 -6.09 17.52
C VAL A 221 4.94 -7.10 16.38
N ILE A 222 3.80 -7.13 15.70
CA ILE A 222 3.66 -7.78 14.40
C ILE A 222 4.51 -7.03 13.37
N SER A 223 5.30 -7.79 12.62
CA SER A 223 6.11 -7.29 11.51
C SER A 223 5.63 -7.91 10.20
N HIS A 224 6.09 -7.40 9.06
CA HIS A 224 5.78 -8.01 7.77
C HIS A 224 6.16 -9.50 7.70
N ARG A 225 7.24 -9.89 8.39
CA ARG A 225 7.69 -11.29 8.48
C ARG A 225 6.81 -12.17 9.37
N SER A 226 6.01 -11.57 10.25
CA SER A 226 5.14 -12.32 11.16
C SER A 226 4.04 -13.08 10.40
N THR A 227 3.67 -12.60 9.21
CA THR A 227 2.66 -13.20 8.34
C THR A 227 3.22 -14.15 7.28
N ASP A 228 4.54 -14.35 7.21
CA ASP A 228 5.17 -15.21 6.19
C ASP A 228 4.98 -16.69 6.49
N PHE A 229 3.80 -17.20 6.12
CA PHE A 229 3.39 -18.59 6.33
C PHE A 229 4.24 -19.62 5.55
N TRP A 230 5.06 -19.18 4.61
CA TRP A 230 5.80 -20.01 3.66
C TRP A 230 7.33 -19.97 3.83
N HIS A 231 7.85 -19.08 4.67
CA HIS A 231 9.29 -19.00 4.95
C HIS A 231 9.73 -19.74 6.22
N TRP A 232 8.78 -20.10 7.08
CA TRP A 232 9.07 -20.88 8.27
C TRP A 232 8.25 -22.16 8.24
N PRO A 233 8.87 -23.33 8.49
CA PRO A 233 8.10 -24.54 8.71
C PRO A 233 7.12 -24.27 9.84
N SER A 234 5.82 -24.38 9.55
CA SER A 234 4.76 -24.47 10.54
C SER A 234 5.19 -25.54 11.55
N ARG A 235 5.21 -25.22 12.84
CA ARG A 235 5.34 -26.28 13.84
C ARG A 235 4.15 -27.21 13.61
N ALA A 236 4.42 -28.42 13.13
CA ALA A 236 3.45 -29.48 13.16
C ALA A 236 3.00 -29.60 14.63
N ILE A 237 1.74 -29.28 14.90
CA ILE A 237 1.10 -29.73 16.13
C ILE A 237 0.76 -31.18 15.82
N GLU A 238 1.69 -32.07 16.17
CA GLU A 238 1.38 -33.49 16.27
C GLU A 238 0.33 -33.65 17.38
N SER A 239 -0.78 -34.28 17.01
CA SER A 239 -1.88 -34.68 17.88
C SER A 239 -1.47 -35.79 18.85
#